data_AF-A0A9P6E7R2-F1
#
_entry.id   AF-A0A9P6E7R2-F1
#
_cell.length_a   1.000
_cell.length_b   1.000
_cell.length_c   1.000
_cell.angle_alpha   90.00
_cell.angle_beta   90.00
_cell.angle_gamma   90.00
#
_symmetry.space_group_name_H-M   'P 1'
#
loop_
_entity.id
_entity.type
_entity.pdbx_description
1 polymer ?
#
loop_
_entity_poly.entity_id
_entity_poly.type
_entity_poly.pdbx_seq_one_letter_code
_entity_poly.pdbx_strand_id
1 'polypeptide(L)'
;QGNVAFKAGDYPTAIGHYTSAIIADRTEPTYYLNRAAAYLKLGKAEDAERDCTSSLDLSKSNIKALFRRAQARIALGKHLEARKGKTPIKSESTRYATPATLFDFQKTWDTISSPNHRWIFLNTVPPGDLPTLCQTSLEPSLLASILSTFLENLRARPEGVNMKERMLEYLESFGKVQRFSTIVLFLSAKEKEVAREVWEQLGSSMDRPWGLTI
;
A
#
# COMPACT_ATOMS: atom_id res chain seq x y z
N GLN A 1 13.35 8.25 -38.04
CA GLN A 1 13.31 9.73 -38.01
C GLN A 1 13.26 10.27 -36.57
N GLY A 2 12.29 9.86 -35.72
CA GLY A 2 12.23 10.31 -34.31
C GLY A 2 13.52 10.10 -33.49
N ASN A 3 14.12 8.91 -33.57
CA ASN A 3 15.40 8.62 -32.88
C ASN A 3 16.57 9.49 -33.38
N VAL A 4 16.53 9.92 -34.65
CA VAL A 4 17.58 10.78 -35.24
C VAL A 4 17.45 12.19 -34.66
N ALA A 5 16.25 12.76 -34.68
CA ALA A 5 15.96 14.05 -34.06
C ALA A 5 16.29 14.05 -32.55
N PHE A 6 15.95 12.96 -31.85
CA PHE A 6 16.27 12.81 -30.44
C PHE A 6 17.79 12.84 -30.16
N LYS A 7 18.58 12.14 -30.99
CA LYS A 7 20.06 12.15 -30.88
C LYS A 7 20.65 13.51 -31.22
N ALA A 8 20.02 14.27 -32.12
CA ALA A 8 20.41 15.63 -32.46
C ALA A 8 20.02 16.67 -31.39
N GLY A 9 19.30 16.26 -30.33
CA GLY A 9 18.81 17.17 -29.29
C GLY A 9 17.55 17.94 -29.66
N ASP A 10 16.99 17.70 -30.86
CA ASP A 10 15.73 18.28 -31.30
C ASP A 10 14.56 17.44 -30.76
N TYR A 11 14.27 17.64 -29.47
CA TYR A 11 13.21 16.93 -28.76
C TYR A 11 11.80 17.26 -29.26
N PRO A 12 11.45 18.52 -29.61
CA PRO A 12 10.14 18.82 -30.20
C PRO A 12 9.87 18.05 -31.51
N THR A 13 10.83 18.04 -32.44
CA THR A 13 10.69 17.28 -33.69
C THR A 13 10.64 15.78 -33.43
N ALA A 14 11.44 15.28 -32.47
CA ALA A 14 11.36 13.88 -32.06
C ALA A 14 9.95 13.50 -31.53
N ILE A 15 9.35 14.35 -30.71
CA ILE A 15 7.98 14.18 -30.19
C ILE A 15 6.97 14.13 -31.32
N GLY A 16 7.08 15.01 -32.32
CA GLY A 16 6.23 14.99 -33.51
C GLY A 16 6.29 13.65 -34.23
N HIS A 17 7.49 13.16 -34.53
CA HIS A 17 7.69 11.87 -35.17
C HIS A 17 7.17 10.68 -34.36
N TYR A 18 7.41 10.65 -33.04
CA TYR A 18 6.87 9.58 -32.19
C TYR A 18 5.34 9.64 -32.08
N THR A 19 4.76 10.84 -32.11
CA THR A 19 3.30 11.01 -32.11
C THR A 19 2.68 10.46 -33.39
N SER A 20 3.27 10.76 -34.55
CA SER A 20 2.84 10.15 -35.81
C SER A 20 2.97 8.62 -35.79
N ALA A 21 4.05 8.09 -35.20
CA ALA A 21 4.24 6.64 -35.04
C ALA A 21 3.16 6.02 -34.14
N ILE A 22 2.80 6.66 -33.03
CA ILE A 22 1.72 6.22 -32.12
C ILE A 22 0.36 6.27 -32.82
N ILE A 23 0.10 7.29 -33.64
CA ILE A 23 -1.15 7.37 -34.40
C ILE A 23 -1.25 6.22 -35.41
N ALA A 24 -0.14 5.88 -36.07
CA ALA A 24 -0.06 4.79 -37.03
C ALA A 24 -0.17 3.40 -36.37
N ASP A 25 0.48 3.21 -35.22
CA ASP A 25 0.41 1.98 -34.44
C ASP A 25 0.44 2.29 -32.94
N ARG A 26 -0.70 2.06 -32.29
CA ARG A 26 -0.90 2.32 -30.86
C ARG A 26 -0.46 1.18 -29.97
N THR A 27 -0.10 0.03 -30.54
CA THR A 27 0.20 -1.19 -29.80
C THR A 27 1.68 -1.33 -29.47
N GLU A 28 2.55 -0.60 -30.16
CA GLU A 28 3.99 -0.63 -29.94
C GLU A 28 4.41 0.24 -28.72
N PRO A 29 4.82 -0.36 -27.60
CA PRO A 29 5.19 0.37 -26.38
C PRO A 29 6.41 1.28 -26.57
N THR A 30 7.31 0.96 -27.50
CA THR A 30 8.57 1.68 -27.70
C THR A 30 8.34 3.13 -28.12
N TYR A 31 7.28 3.44 -28.86
CA TYR A 31 6.99 4.80 -29.30
C TYR A 31 6.64 5.72 -28.13
N TYR A 32 5.77 5.26 -27.24
CA TYR A 32 5.44 5.96 -26.00
C TYR A 32 6.68 6.13 -25.12
N LEU A 33 7.47 5.06 -24.95
CA LEU A 33 8.69 5.08 -24.15
C LEU A 33 9.71 6.12 -24.67
N ASN A 34 9.89 6.21 -25.98
CA ASN A 34 10.82 7.15 -26.61
C ASN A 34 10.29 8.60 -26.57
N ARG A 35 8.98 8.80 -26.72
CA ARG A 35 8.35 10.12 -26.56
C ARG A 35 8.44 10.62 -25.11
N ALA A 36 8.25 9.75 -24.13
CA ALA A 36 8.47 10.07 -22.72
C ALA A 36 9.90 10.55 -22.43
N ALA A 37 10.91 9.94 -23.06
CA ALA A 37 12.29 10.41 -22.90
C ALA A 37 12.51 11.82 -23.45
N ALA A 38 11.84 12.16 -24.56
CA ALA A 38 11.90 13.51 -25.13
C ALA A 38 11.21 14.53 -24.23
N TYR A 39 10.07 14.17 -23.63
CA TYR A 39 9.39 15.00 -22.65
C TYR A 39 10.22 15.26 -21.39
N LEU A 40 10.91 14.24 -20.85
CA LEU A 40 11.82 14.42 -19.72
C LEU A 40 12.94 15.42 -20.02
N LYS A 41 13.48 15.41 -21.25
CA LYS A 41 14.53 16.35 -21.67
C LYS A 41 14.02 17.79 -21.78
N LEU A 42 12.72 17.99 -22.00
CA LEU A 42 12.07 19.29 -22.02
C LEU A 42 11.48 19.71 -20.66
N GLY A 43 11.69 18.93 -19.60
CA GLY A 43 11.10 19.20 -18.28
C GLY A 43 9.58 18.99 -18.20
N LYS A 44 8.96 18.41 -19.23
CA LYS A 44 7.52 18.12 -19.30
C LYS A 44 7.21 16.81 -18.58
N ALA A 45 7.36 16.83 -17.26
CA ALA A 45 7.35 15.60 -16.47
C ALA A 45 5.96 14.94 -16.39
N GLU A 46 4.85 15.70 -16.46
CA GLU A 46 3.49 15.15 -16.51
C GLU A 46 3.25 14.35 -17.79
N ASP A 47 3.69 14.87 -18.93
CA ASP A 47 3.56 14.22 -20.22
C ASP A 47 4.43 12.95 -20.29
N ALA A 48 5.64 13.02 -19.73
CA ALA A 48 6.51 11.86 -19.59
C ALA A 48 5.92 10.75 -18.71
N GLU A 49 5.28 11.10 -17.59
CA GLU A 49 4.60 10.15 -16.72
C GLU A 49 3.44 9.45 -17.45
N ARG A 50 2.64 10.21 -18.20
CA ARG A 50 1.52 9.70 -18.99
C ARG A 50 1.99 8.68 -20.02
N ASP A 51 2.99 9.04 -20.83
CA ASP A 51 3.53 8.16 -21.87
C ASP A 51 4.21 6.90 -21.29
N CYS A 52 4.91 7.03 -20.16
CA CYS A 52 5.47 5.83 -19.50
C CYS A 52 4.36 4.90 -18.98
N THR A 53 3.22 5.46 -18.55
CA THR A 53 2.08 4.66 -18.10
C THR A 53 1.46 3.91 -19.27
N SER A 54 1.19 4.58 -20.40
CA SER A 54 0.70 3.91 -21.62
C SER A 54 1.67 2.82 -22.13
N SER A 55 2.99 3.06 -22.05
CA SER A 55 3.98 2.04 -22.39
C SER A 55 3.92 0.81 -21.47
N LEU A 56 3.61 0.99 -20.18
CA LEU A 56 3.52 -0.10 -19.20
C LEU A 56 2.20 -0.85 -19.28
N ASP A 57 1.13 -0.20 -19.73
CA ASP A 57 -0.15 -0.87 -19.98
C ASP A 57 -0.01 -1.89 -21.12
N LEU A 58 0.81 -1.57 -22.14
CA LEU A 58 1.15 -2.46 -23.26
C LEU A 58 2.23 -3.48 -22.91
N SER A 59 3.25 -3.09 -22.12
CA SER A 59 4.36 -3.96 -21.72
C SER A 59 4.71 -3.76 -20.25
N LYS A 60 4.03 -4.53 -19.39
CA LYS A 60 4.08 -4.40 -17.92
C LYS A 60 5.47 -4.58 -17.31
N SER A 61 6.36 -5.31 -17.97
CA SER A 61 7.72 -5.62 -17.50
C SER A 61 8.80 -4.70 -18.08
N ASN A 62 8.43 -3.61 -18.77
CA ASN A 62 9.40 -2.71 -19.38
C ASN A 62 10.16 -1.88 -18.31
N ILE A 63 11.35 -2.35 -17.93
CA ILE A 63 12.21 -1.73 -16.91
C ILE A 63 12.55 -0.28 -17.25
N LYS A 64 12.75 0.03 -18.54
CA LYS A 64 13.07 1.40 -18.98
C LYS A 64 11.89 2.35 -18.78
N ALA A 65 10.67 1.88 -19.00
CA ALA A 65 9.45 2.66 -18.74
C ALA A 65 9.25 2.91 -17.24
N LEU A 66 9.48 1.90 -16.39
CA LEU A 66 9.44 2.06 -14.93
C LEU A 66 10.44 3.12 -14.45
N PHE A 67 11.69 3.04 -14.92
CA PHE A 67 12.74 3.97 -14.52
C PHE A 67 12.44 5.40 -14.94
N ARG A 68 12.00 5.62 -16.19
CA ARG A 68 11.65 6.96 -16.69
C ARG A 68 10.40 7.52 -16.00
N ARG A 69 9.40 6.69 -15.68
CA ARG A 69 8.24 7.13 -14.88
C ARG A 69 8.64 7.56 -13.47
N ALA A 70 9.60 6.87 -12.86
CA ALA A 70 10.14 7.27 -11.57
C ALA A 70 10.83 8.64 -11.67
N GLN A 71 11.68 8.86 -12.68
CA GLN A 71 12.31 10.16 -12.92
C GLN A 71 11.29 11.29 -13.12
N ALA A 72 10.24 11.05 -13.91
CA ALA A 72 9.15 12.00 -14.12
C ALA A 72 8.47 12.39 -12.78
N ARG A 73 8.11 11.40 -11.96
CA ARG A 73 7.47 11.65 -10.66
C ARG A 73 8.37 12.38 -9.67
N ILE A 74 9.67 12.12 -9.69
CA ILE A 74 10.65 12.86 -8.88
C ILE A 74 10.64 14.33 -9.29
N ALA A 75 10.70 14.62 -10.60
CA ALA A 75 10.69 15.99 -11.14
C ALA A 75 9.39 16.75 -10.80
N LEU A 76 8.26 16.06 -10.70
CA LEU A 76 6.97 16.65 -10.32
C LEU A 76 6.81 16.95 -8.82
N GLY A 77 7.84 16.71 -8.00
CA GLY A 77 7.69 16.74 -6.53
C GLY A 77 6.75 15.65 -6.00
N LYS A 78 6.30 14.73 -6.87
CA LYS A 78 5.49 13.54 -6.57
C LYS A 78 6.33 12.41 -5.96
N HIS A 79 7.43 12.73 -5.26
CA HIS A 79 8.34 11.76 -4.66
C HIS A 79 7.64 10.87 -3.62
N LEU A 80 6.57 11.39 -3.00
CA LEU A 80 5.70 10.67 -2.06
C LEU A 80 4.63 9.83 -2.77
N GLU A 81 4.15 10.29 -3.92
CA GLU A 81 3.21 9.56 -4.79
C GLU A 81 3.91 8.42 -5.56
N ALA A 82 5.21 8.50 -5.84
CA ALA A 82 5.96 7.42 -6.49
C ALA A 82 6.13 6.18 -5.59
N ARG A 83 6.15 6.37 -4.26
CA ARG A 83 6.09 5.28 -3.27
C ARG A 83 4.66 4.73 -3.10
N LYS A 84 3.64 5.59 -3.25
CA LYS A 84 2.22 5.20 -3.33
C LYS A 84 1.85 4.53 -4.66
N GLY A 85 2.60 4.85 -5.72
CA GLY A 85 2.37 4.45 -7.10
C GLY A 85 3.39 3.42 -7.59
N LYS A 86 3.97 2.60 -6.70
CA LYS A 86 4.19 1.20 -7.08
C LYS A 86 2.80 0.70 -7.44
N THR A 87 2.56 0.60 -8.74
CA THR A 87 1.41 -0.12 -9.30
C THR A 87 1.08 -1.29 -8.39
N PRO A 88 -0.18 -1.47 -7.98
CA PRO A 88 -0.60 -2.80 -7.62
C PRO A 88 -0.32 -3.64 -8.88
N ILE A 89 0.76 -4.41 -8.83
CA ILE A 89 0.80 -5.67 -9.53
C ILE A 89 -0.45 -6.37 -9.00
N LYS A 90 -1.47 -6.39 -9.87
CA LYS A 90 -2.85 -6.83 -9.64
C LYS A 90 -3.70 -5.87 -8.80
N SER A 91 -4.61 -5.16 -9.47
CA SER A 91 -6.00 -5.13 -9.03
C SER A 91 -6.58 -6.55 -9.09
N GLU A 92 -6.08 -7.46 -8.26
CA GLU A 92 -7.00 -8.36 -7.57
C GLU A 92 -7.54 -7.41 -6.50
N SER A 93 -8.79 -6.97 -6.52
CA SER A 93 -9.88 -7.76 -5.98
C SER A 93 -9.39 -8.99 -5.19
N THR A 94 -8.45 -8.80 -4.25
CA THR A 94 -8.17 -9.80 -3.23
C THR A 94 -9.35 -9.74 -2.28
N ARG A 95 -10.47 -10.33 -2.72
CA ARG A 95 -11.60 -10.62 -1.85
C ARG A 95 -11.15 -11.77 -0.98
N TYR A 96 -10.51 -11.44 0.13
CA TYR A 96 -10.39 -12.42 1.18
C TYR A 96 -11.81 -12.83 1.59
N ALA A 97 -12.03 -14.13 1.76
CA ALA A 97 -13.28 -14.60 2.35
C ALA A 97 -13.24 -14.29 3.85
N THR A 98 -14.38 -13.89 4.41
CA THR A 98 -14.51 -13.79 5.87
C THR A 98 -14.29 -15.18 6.47
N PRO A 99 -13.27 -15.36 7.33
CA PRO A 99 -12.96 -16.66 7.90
C PRO A 99 -14.05 -17.11 8.86
N ALA A 100 -14.43 -18.39 8.79
CA ALA A 100 -15.45 -18.97 9.66
C ALA A 100 -14.90 -19.34 11.06
N THR A 101 -13.59 -19.56 11.16
CA THR A 101 -12.91 -19.99 12.40
C THR A 101 -11.62 -19.20 12.62
N LEU A 102 -11.14 -19.15 13.87
CA LEU A 102 -9.84 -18.54 14.19
C LEU A 102 -8.69 -19.24 13.44
N PHE A 103 -8.79 -20.55 13.24
CA PHE A 103 -7.79 -21.31 12.50
C PHE A 103 -7.71 -20.86 11.04
N ASP A 104 -8.85 -20.68 10.36
CA ASP A 104 -8.89 -20.16 8.99
C ASP A 104 -8.34 -18.73 8.92
N PHE A 105 -8.67 -17.92 9.94
CA PHE A 105 -8.12 -16.57 10.09
C PHE A 105 -6.59 -16.61 10.19
N GLN A 106 -6.03 -17.37 11.13
CA GLN A 106 -4.58 -17.48 11.35
C GLN A 106 -3.86 -18.04 10.13
N LYS A 107 -4.37 -19.13 9.57
CA LYS A 107 -3.82 -19.74 8.36
C LYS A 107 -3.73 -18.74 7.21
N THR A 108 -4.77 -17.94 7.00
CA THR A 108 -4.76 -16.90 5.95
C THR A 108 -3.84 -15.75 6.33
N TRP A 109 -3.90 -15.28 7.58
CA TRP A 109 -3.08 -14.19 8.12
C TRP A 109 -1.58 -14.42 7.94
N ASP A 110 -1.12 -15.64 8.24
CA ASP A 110 0.30 -16.01 8.17
C ASP A 110 0.83 -16.06 6.72
N THR A 111 -0.05 -16.27 5.73
CA THR A 111 0.34 -16.22 4.30
C THR A 111 0.49 -14.79 3.78
N ILE A 112 -0.09 -13.81 4.47
CA ILE A 112 -0.09 -12.41 4.02
C ILE A 112 1.12 -11.69 4.62
N SER A 113 2.10 -11.32 3.81
CA SER A 113 3.29 -10.56 4.27
C SER A 113 3.10 -9.04 4.25
N SER A 114 2.14 -8.52 3.47
CA SER A 114 1.94 -7.08 3.29
C SER A 114 1.01 -6.51 4.38
N PRO A 115 1.42 -5.46 5.13
CA PRO A 115 0.59 -4.83 6.16
C PRO A 115 -0.73 -4.28 5.62
N ASN A 116 -0.72 -3.70 4.42
CA ASN A 116 -1.93 -3.19 3.78
C ASN A 116 -2.90 -4.33 3.43
N HIS A 117 -2.38 -5.47 2.96
CA HIS A 117 -3.20 -6.63 2.66
C HIS A 117 -3.74 -7.30 3.92
N ARG A 118 -2.96 -7.34 5.00
CA ARG A 118 -3.42 -7.77 6.34
C ARG A 118 -4.54 -6.88 6.85
N TRP A 119 -4.43 -5.56 6.65
CA TRP A 119 -5.50 -4.61 6.95
C TRP A 119 -6.77 -4.90 6.15
N ILE A 120 -6.66 -5.07 4.83
CA ILE A 120 -7.81 -5.42 3.96
C ILE A 120 -8.46 -6.73 4.42
N PHE A 121 -7.66 -7.75 4.72
CA PHE A 121 -8.16 -9.03 5.21
C PHE A 121 -8.86 -8.91 6.56
N LEU A 122 -8.27 -8.20 7.54
CA LEU A 122 -8.88 -8.01 8.84
C LEU A 122 -10.26 -7.33 8.71
N ASN A 123 -10.39 -6.36 7.81
CA ASN A 123 -11.65 -5.66 7.53
C ASN A 123 -12.74 -6.53 6.90
N THR A 124 -12.46 -7.79 6.57
CA THR A 124 -13.51 -8.77 6.21
C THR A 124 -14.22 -9.34 7.44
N VAL A 125 -13.64 -9.18 8.64
CA VAL A 125 -14.22 -9.57 9.93
C VAL A 125 -14.70 -8.30 10.65
N PRO A 126 -16.01 -8.10 10.85
CA PRO A 126 -16.52 -6.99 11.63
C PRO A 126 -15.91 -6.98 13.05
N PRO A 127 -15.55 -5.80 13.61
CA PRO A 127 -14.98 -5.75 14.96
C PRO A 127 -15.84 -6.42 16.03
N GLY A 128 -17.18 -6.36 15.91
CA GLY A 128 -18.11 -7.00 16.85
C GLY A 128 -18.05 -8.53 16.86
N ASP A 129 -17.61 -9.15 15.76
CA ASP A 129 -17.52 -10.61 15.63
C ASP A 129 -16.18 -11.16 16.15
N LEU A 130 -15.19 -10.28 16.39
CA LEU A 130 -13.85 -10.65 16.79
C LEU A 130 -13.78 -11.39 18.14
N PRO A 131 -14.50 -10.98 19.20
CA PRO A 131 -14.57 -11.76 20.45
C PRO A 131 -15.09 -13.18 20.24
N THR A 132 -16.09 -13.35 19.36
CA THR A 132 -16.69 -14.65 19.04
C THR A 132 -15.78 -15.50 18.15
N LEU A 133 -14.99 -14.88 17.28
CA LEU A 133 -14.00 -15.57 16.46
C LEU A 133 -12.82 -16.04 17.32
N CYS A 134 -12.35 -15.21 18.24
CA CYS A 134 -11.18 -15.47 19.07
C CYS A 134 -11.45 -16.34 20.30
N GLN A 135 -12.66 -16.26 20.89
CA GLN A 135 -13.12 -16.95 22.10
C GLN A 135 -12.02 -17.25 23.13
N THR A 136 -11.52 -18.49 23.18
CA THR A 136 -10.54 -18.98 24.15
C THR A 136 -9.12 -19.12 23.60
N SER A 137 -8.92 -18.84 22.32
CA SER A 137 -7.76 -19.32 21.56
C SER A 137 -6.93 -18.18 20.93
N LEU A 138 -7.19 -16.92 21.29
CA LEU A 138 -6.35 -15.81 20.86
C LEU A 138 -4.95 -15.94 21.47
N GLU A 139 -3.96 -16.12 20.62
CA GLU A 139 -2.56 -16.17 21.02
C GLU A 139 -1.93 -14.77 21.12
N PRO A 140 -0.98 -14.54 22.06
CA PRO A 140 -0.25 -13.27 22.16
C PRO A 140 0.50 -12.90 20.87
N SER A 141 1.05 -13.89 20.17
CA SER A 141 1.75 -13.73 18.88
C SER A 141 0.85 -13.14 17.80
N LEU A 142 -0.41 -13.59 17.73
CA LEU A 142 -1.39 -13.08 16.77
C LEU A 142 -1.76 -11.63 17.10
N LEU A 143 -2.04 -11.35 18.38
CA LEU A 143 -2.33 -9.99 18.84
C LEU A 143 -1.18 -9.03 18.51
N ALA A 144 0.06 -9.42 18.81
CA ALA A 144 1.27 -8.65 18.49
C ALA A 144 1.43 -8.39 16.97
N SER A 145 1.12 -9.39 16.14
CA SER A 145 1.18 -9.29 14.68
C SER A 145 0.12 -8.32 14.13
N ILE A 146 -1.09 -8.32 14.71
CA ILE A 146 -2.16 -7.38 14.36
C ILE A 146 -1.79 -5.96 14.77
N LEU A 147 -1.26 -5.76 15.99
CA LEU A 147 -0.80 -4.46 16.46
C LEU A 147 0.34 -3.88 15.61
N SER A 148 1.30 -4.73 15.22
CA SER A 148 2.37 -4.34 14.31
C SER A 148 1.82 -3.91 12.95
N THR A 149 0.80 -4.64 12.46
CA THR A 149 0.09 -4.28 11.22
C THR A 149 -0.58 -2.91 11.35
N PHE A 150 -1.25 -2.62 12.48
CA PHE A 150 -1.85 -1.30 12.71
C PHE A 150 -0.79 -0.20 12.69
N LEU A 151 0.31 -0.41 13.40
CA LEU A 151 1.39 0.57 13.49
C LEU A 151 2.01 0.87 12.13
N GLU A 152 2.25 -0.15 11.31
CA GLU A 152 2.80 0.01 9.96
C GLU A 152 1.83 0.77 9.04
N ASN A 153 0.53 0.48 9.10
CA ASN A 153 -0.48 1.21 8.34
C ASN A 153 -0.62 2.68 8.80
N LEU A 154 -0.56 2.94 10.11
CA LEU A 154 -0.58 4.30 10.65
C LEU A 154 0.65 5.12 10.21
N ARG A 155 1.85 4.52 10.27
CA ARG A 155 3.11 5.13 9.80
C ARG A 155 3.14 5.38 8.29
N ALA A 156 2.41 4.59 7.51
CA ALA A 156 2.29 4.75 6.05
C ALA A 156 1.46 5.98 5.62
N ARG A 157 0.91 6.74 6.59
CA ARG A 157 -0.15 7.76 6.50
C ARG A 157 -1.52 7.11 6.24
N PRO A 158 -2.46 7.21 7.19
CA PRO A 158 -3.78 6.60 7.03
C PRO A 158 -4.52 7.22 5.85
N GLU A 159 -5.04 6.38 4.95
CA GLU A 159 -5.97 6.82 3.91
C GLU A 159 -7.35 7.05 4.55
N GLY A 160 -7.52 8.22 5.17
CA GLY A 160 -8.81 8.72 5.65
C GLY A 160 -9.09 8.51 7.14
N VAL A 161 -9.97 9.37 7.67
CA VAL A 161 -10.43 9.42 9.07
C VAL A 161 -11.02 8.07 9.53
N ASN A 162 -11.65 7.33 8.61
CA ASN A 162 -12.29 6.04 8.87
C ASN A 162 -11.32 4.94 9.35
N MET A 163 -10.06 4.94 8.90
CA MET A 163 -9.09 3.90 9.30
C MET A 163 -8.78 3.95 10.79
N LYS A 164 -8.59 5.16 11.35
CA LYS A 164 -8.29 5.32 12.78
C LYS A 164 -9.48 4.92 13.64
N GLU A 165 -10.68 5.36 13.29
CA GLU A 165 -11.94 4.98 13.96
C GLU A 165 -12.13 3.47 13.95
N ARG A 166 -11.92 2.82 12.79
CA ARG A 166 -12.01 1.37 12.68
C ARG A 166 -10.96 0.64 13.52
N MET A 167 -9.71 1.12 13.57
CA MET A 167 -8.68 0.54 14.43
C MET A 167 -9.07 0.64 15.91
N LEU A 168 -9.68 1.76 16.34
CA LEU A 168 -10.20 1.91 17.69
C LEU A 168 -11.30 0.87 17.99
N GLU A 169 -12.26 0.69 17.09
CA GLU A 169 -13.30 -0.35 17.22
C GLU A 169 -12.70 -1.75 17.40
N TYR A 170 -11.66 -2.10 16.62
CA TYR A 170 -10.96 -3.38 16.79
C TYR A 170 -10.28 -3.50 18.16
N LEU A 171 -9.57 -2.46 18.60
CA LEU A 171 -8.88 -2.47 19.89
C LEU A 171 -9.85 -2.58 21.08
N GLU A 172 -11.01 -1.93 20.99
CA GLU A 172 -12.10 -2.09 21.97
C GLU A 172 -12.67 -3.51 21.97
N SER A 173 -12.87 -4.10 20.78
CA SER A 173 -13.32 -5.48 20.66
C SER A 173 -12.31 -6.50 21.16
N PHE A 174 -11.00 -6.30 20.93
CA PHE A 174 -9.96 -7.16 21.51
C PHE A 174 -10.04 -7.17 23.04
N GLY A 175 -10.29 -6.02 23.66
CA GLY A 175 -10.49 -5.91 25.10
C GLY A 175 -11.63 -6.77 25.66
N LYS A 176 -12.60 -7.15 24.82
CA LYS A 176 -13.75 -8.01 25.18
C LYS A 176 -13.47 -9.50 25.01
N VAL A 177 -12.32 -9.89 24.45
CA VAL A 177 -11.94 -11.30 24.27
C VAL A 177 -11.73 -11.96 25.63
N GLN A 178 -12.15 -13.22 25.78
CA GLN A 178 -11.95 -13.95 27.02
C GLN A 178 -10.46 -14.08 27.33
N ARG A 179 -10.06 -13.84 28.58
CA ARG A 179 -8.65 -13.88 29.04
C ARG A 179 -7.74 -12.85 28.35
N PHE A 180 -8.30 -11.78 27.79
CA PHE A 180 -7.51 -10.73 27.15
C PHE A 180 -6.40 -10.17 28.05
N SER A 181 -6.68 -9.91 29.33
CA SER A 181 -5.67 -9.45 30.29
C SER A 181 -4.49 -10.43 30.42
N THR A 182 -4.75 -11.74 30.41
CA THR A 182 -3.69 -12.76 30.43
C THR A 182 -2.85 -12.71 29.16
N ILE A 183 -3.48 -12.55 27.99
CA ILE A 183 -2.79 -12.42 26.70
C ILE A 183 -1.85 -11.21 26.72
N VAL A 184 -2.32 -10.06 27.20
CA VAL A 184 -1.51 -8.84 27.33
C VAL A 184 -0.32 -9.02 28.28
N LEU A 185 -0.48 -9.79 29.37
CA LEU A 185 0.63 -10.09 30.29
C LEU A 185 1.78 -10.83 29.57
N PHE A 186 1.45 -11.75 28.66
CA PHE A 186 2.41 -12.55 27.90
C PHE A 186 3.07 -11.82 26.72
N LEU A 187 2.64 -10.59 26.39
CA LEU A 187 3.36 -9.77 25.40
C LEU A 187 4.75 -9.40 25.94
N SER A 188 5.76 -9.48 25.06
CA SER A 188 7.11 -8.99 25.33
C SER A 188 7.14 -7.47 25.52
N ALA A 189 8.23 -6.95 26.10
CA ALA A 189 8.40 -5.51 26.27
C ALA A 189 8.30 -4.74 24.93
N LYS A 190 8.85 -5.31 23.85
CA LYS A 190 8.79 -4.73 22.50
C LYS A 190 7.38 -4.71 21.94
N GLU A 191 6.59 -5.77 22.15
CA GLU A 191 5.20 -5.84 21.67
C GLU A 191 4.29 -4.89 22.48
N LYS A 192 4.55 -4.75 23.78
CA LYS A 192 3.89 -3.74 24.62
C LYS A 192 4.22 -2.31 24.18
N GLU A 193 5.45 -2.05 23.72
CA GLU A 193 5.82 -0.76 23.11
C GLU A 193 5.03 -0.49 21.82
N VAL A 194 4.92 -1.48 20.93
CA VAL A 194 4.11 -1.37 19.70
C VAL A 194 2.65 -1.04 20.04
N ALA A 195 2.07 -1.73 21.03
CA ALA A 195 0.72 -1.45 21.50
C ALA A 195 0.57 0.01 21.98
N ARG A 196 1.55 0.52 22.72
CA ARG A 196 1.57 1.91 23.22
C ARG A 196 1.66 2.93 22.07
N GLU A 197 2.54 2.69 21.10
CA GLU A 197 2.71 3.59 19.95
C GLU A 197 1.46 3.64 19.06
N VAL A 198 0.77 2.50 18.87
CA VAL A 198 -0.52 2.46 18.17
C VAL A 198 -1.54 3.39 18.85
N TRP A 199 -1.70 3.27 20.17
CA TRP A 199 -2.63 4.12 20.92
C TRP A 199 -2.30 5.61 20.83
N GLU A 200 -1.01 5.96 20.92
CA GLU A 200 -0.55 7.34 20.79
C GLU A 200 -0.88 7.93 19.42
N GLN A 201 -0.67 7.16 18.34
CA GLN A 201 -0.97 7.62 16.97
C GLN A 201 -2.48 7.72 16.69
N LEU A 202 -3.31 6.94 17.38
CA LEU A 202 -4.77 7.02 17.26
C LEU A 202 -5.34 8.25 17.99
N GLY A 203 -4.60 8.87 18.91
CA GLY A 203 -4.98 10.14 19.55
C GLY A 203 -6.18 10.03 20.50
N SER A 204 -6.49 8.82 20.99
CA SER A 204 -7.62 8.63 21.90
C SER A 204 -7.27 9.16 23.29
N SER A 205 -8.10 10.09 23.79
CA SER A 205 -8.05 10.59 25.17
C SER A 205 -8.65 9.61 26.18
N MET A 206 -9.07 8.42 25.76
CA MET A 206 -9.56 7.38 26.67
C MET A 206 -8.40 6.75 27.43
N ASP A 207 -8.60 6.50 28.72
CA ASP A 207 -7.72 5.68 29.55
C ASP A 207 -7.32 4.41 28.79
N ARG A 208 -6.02 4.20 28.61
CA ARG A 208 -5.45 3.09 27.83
C ARG A 208 -6.07 1.78 28.32
N PRO A 209 -7.01 1.17 27.57
CA PRO A 209 -7.97 0.22 28.14
C PRO A 209 -7.35 -1.14 28.52
N TRP A 210 -6.07 -1.34 28.22
CA TRP A 210 -5.37 -2.62 28.41
C TRP A 210 -4.47 -2.64 29.65
N GLY A 211 -4.50 -1.60 30.48
CA GLY A 211 -3.68 -1.54 31.70
C GLY A 211 -2.17 -1.48 31.42
N LEU A 212 -1.78 -1.04 30.21
CA LEU A 212 -0.39 -0.79 29.84
C LEU A 212 0.06 0.53 30.49
N THR A 213 0.35 0.49 31.80
CA THR A 213 1.01 1.59 32.51
C THR A 213 2.43 1.80 31.97
N ILE A 214 2.86 3.07 32.00
CA ILE A 214 4.17 3.56 31.54
C ILE A 214 5.29 2.87 32.34
#